data_AF-A0A2N2A085-F1
#
_entry.id   AF-A0A2N2A085-F1
#
_cell.length_a   1.000
_cell.length_b   1.000
_cell.length_c   1.000
_cell.angle_alpha   90.00
_cell.angle_beta   90.00
_cell.angle_gamma   90.00
#
_symmetry.space_group_name_H-M   'P 1'
#
loop_
_entity.id
_entity.type
_entity.pdbx_description
1 polymer ?
#
loop_
_entity_poly.entity_id
_entity_poly.type
_entity_poly.pdbx_seq_one_letter_code
_entity_poly.pdbx_strand_id
1 'polypeptide(L)' 'MNQHQKKMVAPIVVTVLLSAYMLSYFIVILSVPMPIWLKILIGLIPLGMLAASIYVLIQRIKEIRSGEEDDLSQY' A
#
# COMPACT_ATOMS: atom_id res chain seq x y z
N MET A 1 22.74 9.94 -3.57
CA MET A 1 21.82 8.88 -3.08
C MET A 1 22.60 7.60 -2.90
N ASN A 2 22.60 7.05 -1.70
CA ASN A 2 23.18 5.75 -1.40
C ASN A 2 22.37 4.63 -2.10
N GLN A 3 22.98 3.47 -2.35
CA GLN A 3 22.32 2.36 -3.06
C GLN A 3 21.00 1.93 -2.40
N HIS A 4 20.95 1.90 -1.06
CA HIS A 4 19.71 1.66 -0.30
C HIS A 4 18.63 2.70 -0.60
N GLN A 5 18.98 3.99 -0.77
CA GLN A 5 18.01 5.04 -1.09
C GLN A 5 17.42 4.88 -2.48
N LYS A 6 18.22 4.45 -3.48
CA LYS A 6 17.71 4.17 -4.82
C LYS A 6 16.73 3.00 -4.82
N LYS A 7 17.04 1.93 -4.08
CA LYS A 7 16.17 0.74 -3.97
C LYS A 7 14.84 1.03 -3.26
N MET A 8 14.80 2.01 -2.35
CA MET A 8 13.56 2.41 -1.66
C MET A 8 12.61 3.24 -2.54
N VAL A 9 13.07 3.89 -3.61
CA VAL A 9 12.20 4.76 -4.44
C VAL A 9 11.07 3.98 -5.09
N ALA A 10 11.39 2.83 -5.71
CA ALA A 10 10.40 2.02 -6.40
C ALA A 10 9.24 1.57 -5.49
N PRO A 11 9.47 0.88 -4.35
CA PRO A 11 8.38 0.45 -3.48
C PRO A 11 7.60 1.63 -2.90
N ILE A 12 8.26 2.73 -2.52
CA ILE A 12 7.56 3.92 -2.00
C ILE A 12 6.63 4.52 -3.05
N VAL A 13 7.11 4.73 -4.28
CA VAL A 13 6.30 5.33 -5.36
C VAL A 13 5.10 4.43 -5.68
N VAL A 14 5.30 3.11 -5.77
CA VAL A 14 4.21 2.17 -6.02
C VAL A 14 3.18 2.20 -4.90
N THR A 15 3.60 2.16 -3.63
CA THR A 15 2.67 2.22 -2.49
C THR A 15 1.93 3.55 -2.43
N VAL A 16 2.58 4.68 -2.75
CA VAL A 16 1.91 6.00 -2.79
C VAL A 16 0.85 6.04 -3.88
N LEU A 17 1.16 5.59 -5.10
CA LEU A 17 0.20 5.54 -6.20
C LEU A 17 -0.97 4.61 -5.90
N LEU A 18 -0.70 3.42 -5.35
CA LEU A 18 -1.72 2.46 -4.93
C LEU A 18 -2.60 3.04 -3.82
N SER A 19 -2.01 3.71 -2.83
CA SER A 19 -2.73 4.35 -1.73
C SER A 19 -3.64 5.46 -2.24
N ALA A 20 -3.14 6.31 -3.14
CA ALA A 20 -3.95 7.36 -3.78
C ALA A 20 -5.12 6.78 -4.57
N TYR A 21 -4.88 5.71 -5.33
CA TYR A 21 -5.94 4.98 -6.05
C TYR A 21 -6.99 4.41 -5.08
N MET A 22 -6.58 3.76 -3.99
CA MET A 22 -7.50 3.21 -2.98
C MET A 22 -8.31 4.28 -2.26
N LEU A 23 -7.69 5.41 -1.93
CA LEU A 23 -8.39 6.55 -1.34
C LEU A 23 -9.42 7.14 -2.32
N SER A 24 -9.08 7.25 -3.61
CA SER A 24 -10.04 7.69 -4.62
C SER A 24 -11.25 6.76 -4.71
N TYR A 25 -11.02 5.44 -4.65
CA TYR A 25 -12.09 4.44 -4.64
C TYR A 25 -12.98 4.55 -3.40
N PHE A 26 -12.37 4.78 -2.24
CA PHE A 26 -13.10 5.03 -0.99
C PHE A 26 -13.97 6.28 -1.07
N ILE A 27 -13.47 7.38 -1.64
CA ILE A 27 -14.24 8.61 -1.86
C ILE A 27 -15.45 8.36 -2.77
N VAL A 28 -15.29 7.55 -3.83
CA VAL A 28 -16.40 7.16 -4.72
C VAL A 28 -17.47 6.39 -3.94
N ILE A 29 -17.09 5.42 -3.11
CA ILE A 29 -18.03 4.67 -2.23
C ILE A 29 -18.81 5.63 -1.33
N LEU A 30 -18.15 6.63 -0.74
CA LEU A 30 -18.83 7.61 0.12
C LEU A 30 -19.82 8.48 -0.66
N SER A 31 -19.53 8.76 -1.93
CA SER A 31 -20.32 9.63 -2.80
C SER A 31 -21.56 8.96 -3.40
N VAL A 32 -21.60 7.63 -3.47
CA VAL A 32 -22.76 6.89 -3.99
C VAL A 32 -23.90 6.89 -2.96
N PRO A 33 -25.16 7.17 -3.36
CA PRO A 33 -26.32 7.05 -2.48
C PRO A 33 -26.66 5.57 -2.25
N MET A 34 -26.12 4.99 -1.18
CA MET A 34 -26.40 3.62 -0.74
C MET A 34 -26.58 3.59 0.79
N PRO A 35 -27.24 2.54 1.35
CA PRO A 35 -27.37 2.34 2.78
C PRO A 35 -26.01 2.38 3.51
N ILE A 36 -25.98 2.99 4.69
CA ILE A 36 -24.74 3.19 5.47
C ILE A 36 -24.02 1.87 5.76
N TRP A 37 -24.77 0.80 6.08
CA TRP A 37 -24.17 -0.51 6.37
C TRP A 37 -23.44 -1.11 5.15
N LEU A 38 -23.95 -0.91 3.93
CA LEU A 38 -23.26 -1.32 2.70
C LEU A 38 -22.01 -0.47 2.45
N LYS A 39 -22.04 0.84 2.71
CA LYS A 39 -20.85 1.69 2.62
C LYS A 39 -19.74 1.22 3.55
N ILE A 40 -20.08 0.84 4.77
CA ILE A 40 -19.11 0.34 5.75
C ILE A 40 -18.54 -1.00 5.29
N LEU A 41 -19.40 -1.95 4.89
CA LEU A 41 -18.96 -3.27 4.43
C LEU A 41 -18.01 -3.19 3.23
N ILE A 42 -18.38 -2.40 2.21
CA ILE A 42 -17.58 -2.25 0.99
C ILE A 42 -16.37 -1.34 1.24
N GLY A 43 -16.51 -0.29 2.05
CA GLY A 43 -15.45 0.67 2.36
C GLY A 43 -14.33 0.11 3.24
N LEU A 44 -14.61 -0.92 4.04
CA LEU A 44 -13.58 -1.63 4.81
C LEU A 44 -12.57 -2.35 3.91
N ILE A 45 -12.97 -2.76 2.71
CA ILE A 45 -12.09 -3.49 1.77
C ILE A 45 -10.91 -2.61 1.31
N PRO A 46 -11.11 -1.44 0.67
CA PRO A 46 -10.00 -0.59 0.25
C PRO A 46 -9.18 -0.08 1.44
N LEU A 47 -9.80 0.14 2.62
CA LEU A 47 -9.06 0.51 3.84
C LEU A 47 -8.14 -0.62 4.32
N GLY A 48 -8.64 -1.86 4.35
CA GLY A 48 -7.85 -3.03 4.73
C GLY A 48 -6.68 -3.27 3.75
N MET A 49 -6.94 -3.11 2.45
CA MET A 49 -5.88 -3.23 1.45
C MET A 49 -4.85 -2.09 1.55
N LEU A 50 -5.28 -0.86 1.87
CA LEU A 50 -4.39 0.26 2.10
C LEU A 50 -3.49 -0.01 3.31
N ALA A 51 -4.05 -0.49 4.42
CA ALA A 51 -3.29 -0.91 5.59
C ALA A 51 -2.27 -2.02 5.26
N ALA A 52 -2.68 -3.04 4.51
CA ALA A 52 -1.79 -4.12 4.07
C ALA A 52 -0.64 -3.59 3.19
N SER A 53 -0.92 -2.67 2.26
CA SER A 53 0.10 -2.09 1.38
C SER A 53 1.16 -1.30 2.15
N ILE A 54 0.75 -0.57 3.20
CA ILE A 54 1.66 0.16 4.10
C ILE A 54 2.49 -0.83 4.92
N TYR A 55 1.88 -1.89 5.44
CA TYR A 55 2.59 -2.92 6.19
C TYR A 55 3.70 -3.58 5.35
N VAL A 56 3.39 -3.98 4.12
CA VAL A 56 4.37 -4.55 3.18
C VAL A 56 5.48 -3.55 2.85
N LEU A 57 5.16 -2.27 2.66
CA LEU A 57 6.17 -1.23 2.46
C LEU A 57 7.12 -1.12 3.67
N ILE A 58 6.58 -1.17 4.88
CA ILE A 58 7.39 -1.12 6.12
C ILE A 58 8.33 -2.34 6.19
N GLN A 59 7.84 -3.55 5.88
CA GLN A 59 8.68 -4.74 5.82
C GLN A 59 9.80 -4.59 4.79
N ARG A 60 9.49 -4.18 3.57
CA ARG A 60 10.50 -3.94 2.53
C ARG A 60 11.53 -2.89 2.91
N ILE A 61 11.12 -1.80 3.56
CA ILE A 61 12.07 -0.78 4.05
C ILE A 61 12.97 -1.37 5.13
N LYS A 62 12.45 -2.22 6.02
CA LYS A 62 13.24 -2.90 7.04
C LYS A 62 14.26 -3.86 6.42
N GLU A 63 13.86 -4.69 5.47
CA GLU A 63 14.73 -5.63 4.74
C GLU A 63 15.87 -4.91 4.00
N ILE A 64 15.55 -3.86 3.24
CA ILE A 64 16.57 -3.06 2.52
C ILE A 64 17.56 -2.41 3.50
N ARG A 65 17.12 -2.07 4.73
CA ARG A 65 17.97 -1.48 5.76
C ARG A 65 18.77 -2.51 6.55
N SER A 66 18.23 -3.70 6.80
CA SER A 66 18.94 -4.79 7.49
C SER A 66 19.97 -5.48 6.57
N GLY A 67 19.82 -5.33 5.25
CA GLY A 67 20.65 -6.03 4.27
C GLY A 67 20.22 -7.49 4.05
N GLU A 68 19.17 -7.93 4.74
CA GLU A 68 18.45 -9.18 4.47
C GLU A 68 17.44 -8.90 3.35
N GLU A 69 17.96 -8.62 2.16
CA GLU A 69 17.09 -8.46 0.99
C GLU A 69 16.46 -9.82 0.70
N ASP A 70 15.14 -9.94 0.90
CA ASP A 70 14.35 -11.05 0.37
C ASP A 70 14.40 -10.95 -1.16
N ASP A 71 15.47 -11.53 -1.71
CA ASP A 71 15.82 -11.48 -3.12
C ASP A 71 15.16 -12.67 -3.81
N LEU A 72 14.16 -12.36 -4.62
CA LEU A 72 13.42 -13.35 -5.42
C LEU A 72 14.33 -14.10 -6.40
N SER A 73 15.58 -13.67 -6.58
CA SER A 73 16.61 -14.37 -7.34
C SER A 73 16.99 -15.75 -6.78
N GLN A 74 16.59 -16.07 -5.54
CA GLN A 74 16.80 -17.36 -4.90
C GLN A 74 15.70 -18.41 -5.17
N TYR A 75 14.71 -18.09 -6.00
CA TYR A 75 13.65 -19.00 -6.47
C TYR A 75 13.66 -19.15 -7.98
#